data_AF-A0AAN8L746-F1
#
_entry.id   AF-A0AAN8L746-F1
#
_cell.length_a   1.000
_cell.length_b   1.000
_cell.length_c   1.000
_cell.angle_alpha   90.00
_cell.angle_beta   90.00
_cell.angle_gamma   90.00
#
_symmetry.space_group_name_H-M   'P 1'
#
loop_
_entity.id
_entity.type
_entity.pdbx_description
1 polymer ?
#
loop_
_entity_poly.entity_id
_entity_poly.type
_entity_poly.pdbx_seq_one_letter_code
_entity_poly.pdbx_strand_id
1 'polypeptide(L)'
;MPEQLVLQLELLLMEAELSVTSLRTIQRTYDVQNKDTEVRHRWCELLVKHKYTQAYGDVEHFLIHHKAMGVYLYGELMVQEDSGQQVLARRCLSLVQDEMDQSAHRVVEEMVL
;
A
#
# COMPACT_ATOMS: atom_id res chain seq x y z
N MET A 1 2.76 -21.55 -3.76
CA MET A 1 2.52 -21.22 -2.34
C MET A 1 2.45 -19.72 -2.02
N PRO A 2 3.07 -18.76 -2.75
CA PRO A 2 2.73 -17.34 -2.54
C PRO A 2 1.27 -17.02 -2.92
N GLU A 3 0.72 -17.71 -3.94
CA GLU A 3 -0.66 -17.51 -4.39
C GLU A 3 -1.70 -17.76 -3.29
N GLN A 4 -1.47 -18.70 -2.37
CA GLN A 4 -2.38 -18.96 -1.25
C GLN A 4 -2.41 -17.81 -0.26
N LEU A 5 -1.26 -17.18 -0.01
CA LEU A 5 -1.19 -16.03 0.88
C LEU A 5 -1.81 -14.80 0.22
N VAL A 6 -1.56 -14.57 -1.08
CA VAL A 6 -2.22 -13.51 -1.85
C VAL A 6 -3.74 -13.65 -1.74
N LEU A 7 -4.28 -14.84 -2.03
CA LEU A 7 -5.72 -15.11 -1.92
C LEU A 7 -6.24 -14.84 -0.50
N GLN A 8 -5.48 -15.24 0.53
CA GLN A 8 -5.88 -14.98 1.91
C GLN A 8 -5.92 -13.47 2.23
N LEU A 9 -4.94 -12.69 1.78
CA LEU A 9 -4.93 -11.24 1.95
C LEU A 9 -6.06 -10.57 1.16
N GLU A 10 -6.41 -11.07 -0.02
CA GLU A 10 -7.57 -10.62 -0.80
C GLU A 10 -8.90 -10.87 -0.09
N LEU A 11 -9.06 -12.04 0.54
CA LEU A 11 -10.23 -12.34 1.36
C LEU A 11 -10.33 -11.36 2.54
N LEU A 12 -9.21 -11.08 3.21
CA LEU A 12 -9.15 -10.10 4.30
C LEU A 12 -9.42 -8.67 3.82
N LEU A 13 -9.02 -8.32 2.59
CA LEU A 13 -9.35 -7.04 1.98
C LEU A 13 -10.85 -6.87 1.72
N MET A 14 -11.66 -7.92 1.69
CA MET A 14 -13.12 -7.78 1.60
C MET A 14 -13.77 -7.48 2.95
N GLU A 15 -13.09 -7.74 4.07
CA GLU A 15 -13.64 -7.49 5.40
C GLU A 15 -13.78 -5.99 5.66
N ALA A 16 -14.87 -5.60 6.33
CA ALA A 16 -15.10 -4.20 6.66
C ALA A 16 -14.12 -3.70 7.72
N GLU A 17 -13.80 -4.56 8.69
CA GLU A 17 -12.93 -4.25 9.82
C GLU A 17 -11.94 -5.38 10.08
N LEU A 18 -10.70 -5.00 10.38
CA LEU A 18 -9.68 -5.92 10.86
C LEU A 18 -9.01 -5.34 12.10
N SER A 19 -8.82 -6.18 13.11
CA SER A 19 -8.17 -5.75 14.34
C SER A 19 -6.68 -5.50 14.11
N VAL A 20 -6.11 -4.53 14.84
CA VAL A 20 -4.66 -4.29 14.88
C VAL A 20 -3.89 -5.54 15.29
N THR A 21 -4.45 -6.36 16.19
CA THR A 21 -3.86 -7.63 16.61
C THR A 21 -3.76 -8.61 15.45
N SER A 22 -4.79 -8.69 14.60
CA SER A 22 -4.79 -9.53 13.40
C SER A 22 -3.72 -9.08 12.42
N LEU A 23 -3.64 -7.78 12.11
CA LEU A 23 -2.62 -7.21 11.23
C LEU A 23 -1.20 -7.50 11.73
N ARG A 24 -0.94 -7.25 13.01
CA ARG A 24 0.35 -7.57 13.64
C ARG A 24 0.68 -9.05 13.57
N THR A 25 -0.31 -9.92 13.76
CA THR A 25 -0.13 -11.37 13.70
C THR A 25 0.21 -11.81 12.29
N ILE A 26 -0.46 -11.27 11.27
CA ILE A 26 -0.18 -11.53 9.85
C ILE A 26 1.26 -11.12 9.53
N GLN A 27 1.65 -9.88 9.86
CA GLN A 27 3.00 -9.37 9.59
C GLN A 27 4.08 -10.29 10.16
N ARG A 28 3.93 -10.73 11.41
CA ARG A 28 4.90 -11.59 12.10
C ARG A 28 4.90 -13.03 11.61
N THR A 29 3.72 -13.61 11.37
CA THR A 29 3.58 -15.03 11.04
C THR A 29 4.06 -15.31 9.63
N TYR A 30 3.73 -14.41 8.70
CA TYR A 30 4.06 -14.59 7.30
C TYR A 30 5.33 -13.85 6.87
N ASP A 31 5.91 -13.01 7.72
CA ASP A 31 7.11 -12.23 7.39
C ASP A 31 6.96 -11.47 6.06
N VAL A 32 5.85 -10.74 5.95
CA VAL A 32 5.32 -10.15 4.70
C VAL A 32 6.33 -9.26 3.98
N GLN A 33 7.22 -8.60 4.73
CA GLN A 33 8.25 -7.72 4.20
C GLN A 33 9.28 -8.45 3.33
N ASN A 34 9.49 -9.75 3.57
CA ASN A 34 10.41 -10.60 2.82
C ASN A 34 9.71 -11.45 1.75
N LYS A 35 8.42 -11.20 1.48
CA LYS A 35 7.65 -11.87 0.43
C LYS A 35 7.78 -11.17 -0.91
N ASP A 36 7.29 -11.84 -1.95
CA ASP A 36 7.24 -11.28 -3.29
C ASP A 36 6.39 -10.00 -3.35
N THR A 37 6.53 -9.28 -4.45
CA THR A 37 5.93 -7.96 -4.63
C THR A 37 4.40 -7.99 -4.59
N GLU A 38 3.76 -9.08 -5.03
CA GLU A 38 2.30 -9.18 -5.03
C GLU A 38 1.75 -9.32 -3.61
N VAL A 39 2.36 -10.17 -2.78
CA VAL A 39 2.03 -10.25 -1.35
C VAL A 39 2.25 -8.91 -0.65
N ARG A 40 3.37 -8.23 -0.93
CA ARG A 40 3.67 -6.92 -0.34
C ARG A 40 2.68 -5.83 -0.78
N HIS A 41 2.20 -5.88 -2.03
CA HIS A 41 1.17 -4.98 -2.52
C HIS A 41 -0.14 -5.15 -1.75
N ARG A 42 -0.64 -6.40 -1.66
CA ARG A 42 -1.86 -6.73 -0.89
C ARG A 42 -1.74 -6.38 0.58
N TRP A 43 -0.55 -6.56 1.16
CA TRP A 43 -0.27 -6.11 2.52
C TRP A 43 -0.41 -4.59 2.67
N CYS A 44 0.17 -3.80 1.75
CA CYS A 44 0.05 -2.34 1.79
C CYS A 44 -1.42 -1.87 1.64
N GLU A 45 -2.20 -2.52 0.78
CA GLU A 45 -3.65 -2.24 0.66
C GLU A 45 -4.36 -2.43 2.01
N LEU A 46 -4.08 -3.53 2.74
CA LEU A 46 -4.67 -3.76 4.07
C LEU A 46 -4.28 -2.67 5.08
N LEU A 47 -3.01 -2.24 5.05
CA LEU A 47 -2.53 -1.17 5.92
C LEU A 47 -3.26 0.14 5.68
N VAL A 48 -3.45 0.51 4.42
CA VAL A 48 -4.15 1.73 4.01
C VAL A 48 -5.64 1.62 4.35
N LYS A 49 -6.31 0.55 3.93
CA LYS A 49 -7.73 0.34 4.18
C LYS A 49 -8.10 0.42 5.66
N HIS A 50 -7.29 -0.18 6.53
CA HIS A 50 -7.55 -0.23 7.98
C HIS A 50 -6.76 0.80 8.79
N LYS A 51 -6.15 1.80 8.14
CA LYS A 51 -5.41 2.90 8.76
C LYS A 51 -4.36 2.44 9.79
N TYR A 52 -3.62 1.36 9.50
CA TYR A 52 -2.60 0.85 10.40
C TYR A 52 -1.29 1.64 10.28
N THR A 53 -1.31 2.87 10.79
CA THR A 53 -0.24 3.88 10.66
C THR A 53 1.12 3.43 11.16
N GLN A 54 1.18 2.52 12.14
CA GLN A 54 2.44 1.99 12.68
C GLN A 54 3.28 1.25 11.62
N ALA A 55 2.66 0.77 10.55
CA ALA A 55 3.33 0.05 9.47
C ALA A 55 3.40 0.84 8.16
N TYR A 56 3.08 2.14 8.14
CA TYR A 56 3.13 2.95 6.91
C TYR A 56 4.55 3.09 6.31
N GLY A 57 5.60 2.75 7.05
CA GLY A 57 6.94 2.57 6.46
C GLY A 57 6.97 1.51 5.36
N ASP A 58 6.15 0.45 5.46
CA ASP A 58 6.02 -0.56 4.41
C ASP A 58 5.36 0.03 3.15
N VAL A 59 4.34 0.87 3.32
CA VAL A 59 3.63 1.57 2.24
C VAL A 59 4.58 2.54 1.52
N GLU A 60 5.31 3.36 2.28
CA GLU A 60 6.31 4.28 1.73
C GLU A 60 7.36 3.52 0.91
N HIS A 61 7.96 2.49 1.50
CA HIS A 61 8.97 1.68 0.83
C HIS A 61 8.41 1.04 -0.45
N PHE A 62 7.16 0.56 -0.41
CA PHE A 62 6.52 -0.01 -1.59
C PHE A 62 6.33 1.03 -2.71
N LEU A 63 5.79 2.21 -2.40
CA LEU A 63 5.59 3.28 -3.39
C LEU A 63 6.90 3.75 -4.03
N ILE A 64 7.97 3.83 -3.23
CA ILE A 64 9.28 4.27 -3.71
C ILE A 64 9.91 3.25 -4.67
N HIS A 65 9.82 1.96 -4.34
CA HIS A 65 10.54 0.90 -5.04
C HIS A 65 9.71 0.17 -6.11
N HIS A 66 8.37 0.23 -6.07
CA HIS A 66 7.47 -0.50 -6.96
C HIS A 66 6.49 0.43 -7.69
N LYS A 67 7.03 1.49 -8.29
CA LYS A 67 6.30 2.61 -8.95
C LYS A 67 5.13 2.21 -9.84
N ALA A 68 5.31 1.21 -10.71
CA ALA A 68 4.25 0.78 -11.63
C ALA A 68 3.06 0.14 -10.89
N MET A 69 3.32 -0.74 -9.91
CA MET A 69 2.28 -1.34 -9.09
C MET A 69 1.73 -0.34 -8.06
N GLY A 70 2.54 0.61 -7.62
CA GLY A 70 2.17 1.63 -6.63
C GLY A 70 1.10 2.62 -7.09
N VAL A 71 0.84 2.75 -8.41
CA VAL A 71 -0.19 3.66 -8.95
C VAL A 71 -1.57 3.40 -8.33
N TYR A 72 -1.97 2.13 -8.20
CA TYR A 72 -3.25 1.76 -7.57
C TYR A 72 -3.29 2.19 -6.10
N LEU A 73 -2.18 1.99 -5.38
CA LEU A 73 -2.06 2.29 -3.96
C LEU A 73 -2.13 3.80 -3.67
N TYR A 74 -1.69 4.66 -4.60
CA TYR A 74 -1.93 6.09 -4.52
C TYR A 74 -3.43 6.42 -4.49
N GLY A 75 -4.23 5.76 -5.33
CA GLY A 75 -5.68 5.90 -5.31
C GLY A 75 -6.27 5.49 -3.96
N GLU A 76 -5.89 4.32 -3.43
CA GLU A 76 -6.35 3.84 -2.13
C GLU A 76 -6.05 4.82 -0.98
N LEU A 77 -4.87 5.46 -0.99
CA LEU A 77 -4.50 6.48 -0.01
C LEU A 77 -5.40 7.73 -0.08
N MET A 78 -6.00 8.02 -1.24
CA MET A 78 -6.87 9.18 -1.42
C MET A 78 -8.34 8.89 -1.07
N VAL A 79 -8.81 7.65 -1.26
CA VAL A 79 -10.23 7.25 -1.14
C VAL A 79 -10.86 7.64 0.20
N GLN A 80 -10.13 7.51 1.31
CA GLN A 80 -10.67 7.77 2.64
C GLN A 80 -10.51 9.24 3.10
N GLU A 81 -9.93 10.10 2.26
CA GLU A 81 -9.63 11.51 2.56
C GLU A 81 -8.87 11.71 3.88
N ASP A 82 -8.05 10.72 4.26
CA ASP A 82 -7.26 10.77 5.48
C ASP A 82 -6.05 11.68 5.31
N SER A 83 -5.92 12.70 6.16
CA SER A 83 -4.85 13.70 6.03
C SER A 83 -3.45 13.09 6.15
N GLY A 84 -3.28 12.04 6.97
CA GLY A 84 -2.02 11.32 7.10
C GLY A 84 -1.66 10.55 5.83
N GLN A 85 -2.62 9.85 5.24
CA GLN A 85 -2.45 9.13 3.97
C GLN A 85 -2.16 10.09 2.81
N GLN A 86 -2.85 11.24 2.74
CA GLN A 86 -2.60 12.26 1.72
C GLN A 86 -1.21 12.89 1.83
N VAL A 87 -0.74 13.15 3.05
CA VAL A 87 0.63 13.64 3.28
C VAL A 87 1.65 12.57 2.86
N LEU A 88 1.40 11.30 3.21
CA LEU A 88 2.25 10.19 2.80
C LEU A 88 2.36 10.08 1.28
N ALA A 89 1.23 10.13 0.58
CA ALA A 89 1.17 10.08 -0.89
C ALA A 89 1.96 11.25 -1.52
N ARG A 90 1.67 12.49 -1.11
CA ARG A 90 2.38 13.68 -1.62
C ARG A 90 3.89 13.58 -1.42
N ARG A 91 4.32 13.12 -0.24
CA ARG A 91 5.74 12.90 0.06
C ARG A 91 6.35 11.80 -0.79
N CYS A 92 5.66 10.67 -0.99
CA CYS A 92 6.19 9.60 -1.83
C CYS A 92 6.28 10.06 -3.29
N LEU A 93 5.25 10.73 -3.83
CA LEU A 93 5.24 11.24 -5.19
C LEU A 93 6.40 12.20 -5.44
N SER A 94 6.66 13.15 -4.53
CA SER A 94 7.78 14.08 -4.69
C SER A 94 9.15 13.41 -4.69
N LEU A 95 9.28 12.22 -4.09
CA LEU A 95 10.51 11.43 -4.09
C LEU A 95 10.71 10.62 -5.37
N VAL A 96 9.65 10.23 -6.07
CA VAL A 96 9.74 9.33 -7.24
C VAL A 96 9.32 9.93 -8.56
N GLN A 97 8.73 11.13 -8.59
CA GLN A 97 8.15 11.75 -9.79
C GLN A 97 9.08 11.72 -11.01
N ASP A 98 10.38 11.96 -10.82
CA ASP A 98 11.38 12.00 -11.90
C ASP A 98 11.75 10.61 -12.43
N GLU A 99 11.49 9.55 -11.65
CA GLU A 99 11.80 8.16 -11.99
C GLU A 99 10.55 7.35 -12.39
N MET A 100 9.36 7.93 -12.28
CA MET A 100 8.11 7.32 -12.72
C MET A 100 7.96 7.42 -14.23
N ASP A 101 7.33 6.42 -14.84
CA ASP A 101 6.89 6.52 -16.23
C ASP A 101 5.94 7.72 -16.38
N GLN A 102 6.06 8.46 -17.49
CA GLN A 102 5.31 9.70 -17.68
C GLN A 102 3.79 9.49 -17.64
N SER A 103 3.29 8.36 -18.12
CA SER A 103 1.86 8.06 -18.09
C SER A 103 1.38 7.76 -16.66
N ALA A 104 2.16 7.00 -15.89
CA ALA A 104 1.89 6.71 -14.50
C ALA A 104 1.97 7.98 -13.63
N HIS A 105 2.96 8.84 -13.88
CA HIS A 105 3.12 10.10 -13.17
C HIS A 105 1.89 10.98 -13.30
N ARG A 106 1.39 11.23 -14.52
CA ARG A 106 0.20 12.06 -14.75
C ARG A 106 -1.02 11.54 -14.01
N VAL A 107 -1.23 10.22 -14.06
CA VAL A 107 -2.35 9.56 -13.39
C VAL A 107 -2.27 9.74 -11.87
N VAL A 108 -1.08 9.58 -11.28
CA VAL A 108 -0.89 9.78 -9.83
C VAL A 108 -0.97 11.26 -9.44
N GLU A 109 -0.43 12.15 -10.27
CA GLU A 109 -0.48 13.60 -10.06
C GLU A 109 -1.94 14.08 -10.00
N GLU A 110 -2.79 13.66 -10.94
CA GLU A 110 -4.23 13.97 -10.97
C GLU A 110 -5.00 13.46 -9.74
N MET A 111 -4.52 12.39 -9.09
CA MET A 111 -5.14 11.87 -7.86
C MET A 111 -4.70 12.61 -6.61
N VAL A 112 -3.44 13.07 -6.57
CA VAL A 112 -2.77 13.49 -5.33
C VAL A 112 -2.69 15.01 -5.17
N LEU A 113 -2.69 15.76 -6.27
CA LEU A 113 -2.55 17.23 -6.33
C LEU A 113 -3.83 17.90 -6.82
#